data_AF-A0A9W4K9U0-F1
#
_entry.id   AF-A0A9W4K9U0-F1
#
_cell.length_a   1.000
_cell.length_b   1.000
_cell.length_c   1.000
_cell.angle_alpha   90.00
_cell.angle_beta   90.00
_cell.angle_gamma   90.00
#
_symmetry.space_group_name_H-M   'P 1'
#
loop_
_entity.id
_entity.type
_entity.pdbx_description
1 polymer ?
#
loop_
_entity_poly.entity_id
_entity_poly.type
_entity_poly.pdbx_seq_one_letter_code
_entity_poly.pdbx_strand_id
1 'polypeptide(L)'
;MLSPPLSTVSSSLAAKDVESAKSLDRTESDVAPRTSQVKVEVSHLPFEIPGASVLSAPSISTLRETANDVYHQINSDTSYSNQFIIVLNISRQVQELIAGDRNPLEVPYRLTLDTQHQQGVIRIMPSGAHERVTRSFSNKLVAKLLNMGIDPDDYTMNTATRYHGRTCDKEADESLTPSGNPSDDDNWPSLVIETGLSESEAQLRADAYWWFSNSDYKVNMVILFHVQRSPERRVTIKHYSLRPTTPRITRGLQAEAQRTLLSQTDSPIVLRHSAVNEIVITSSDVENAPLELDFESVMRRRPAPNTRERNITFTAEDLAACCRHVFLEA
;
A
#
# COMPACT_ATOMS: atom_id res chain seq x y z
N MET A 1 -64.22 61.41 28.12
CA MET A 1 -63.91 62.06 29.41
C MET A 1 -62.42 62.32 29.46
N LEU A 2 -62.07 63.61 29.58
CA LEU A 2 -60.93 64.19 30.30
C LEU A 2 -59.54 63.52 30.22
N SER A 3 -58.69 64.17 29.42
CA SER A 3 -57.24 64.42 29.55
C SER A 3 -56.79 64.80 31.00
N PRO A 4 -55.52 65.20 31.27
CA PRO A 4 -54.16 64.63 31.03
C PRO A 4 -53.27 64.90 32.31
N PRO A 5 -52.02 65.47 32.34
CA PRO A 5 -50.80 65.42 31.48
C PRO A 5 -49.43 65.37 32.25
N LEU A 6 -48.33 65.55 31.48
CA LEU A 6 -47.11 66.36 31.74
C LEU A 6 -45.80 65.69 32.25
N SER A 7 -44.87 65.56 31.29
CA SER A 7 -43.51 66.14 31.21
C SER A 7 -42.49 65.99 32.36
N THR A 8 -41.25 65.67 32.01
CA THR A 8 -40.11 66.63 32.10
C THR A 8 -38.85 66.11 31.42
N VAL A 9 -38.01 67.07 31.02
CA VAL A 9 -36.78 67.01 30.22
C VAL A 9 -35.57 67.21 31.13
N SER A 10 -34.43 66.57 30.85
CA SER A 10 -33.06 67.08 31.05
C SER A 10 -32.08 66.07 30.43
N SER A 11 -31.32 66.38 29.37
CA SER A 11 -30.21 67.33 29.23
C SER A 11 -28.93 66.90 29.97
N SER A 12 -27.91 66.50 29.19
CA SER A 12 -26.54 67.00 29.37
C SER A 12 -25.75 66.80 28.08
N LEU A 13 -25.34 67.93 27.52
CA LEU A 13 -24.44 68.11 26.38
C LEU A 13 -22.97 67.92 26.77
N ALA A 14 -22.16 67.89 25.71
CA ALA A 14 -20.75 68.30 25.59
C ALA A 14 -19.78 67.11 25.70
N ALA A 15 -19.02 66.74 24.67
CA ALA A 15 -18.14 67.51 23.77
C ALA A 15 -16.89 66.60 23.66
N LYS A 16 -16.15 66.43 22.57
CA LYS A 16 -15.95 67.25 21.38
C LYS A 16 -15.09 66.44 20.40
N ASP A 17 -15.41 66.58 19.12
CA ASP A 17 -14.49 66.94 18.03
C ASP A 17 -13.33 66.03 17.59
N VAL A 18 -13.50 65.50 16.36
CA VAL A 18 -12.87 65.99 15.10
C VAL A 18 -12.06 64.95 14.29
N GLU A 19 -12.61 64.69 13.08
CA GLU A 19 -12.02 64.46 11.75
C GLU A 19 -10.93 63.38 11.55
N SER A 20 -10.85 62.62 10.45
CA SER A 20 -11.32 62.89 9.09
C SER A 20 -11.36 61.61 8.23
N ALA A 21 -12.38 61.56 7.37
CA ALA A 21 -12.55 60.90 6.07
C ALA A 21 -11.57 59.82 5.55
N LYS A 22 -12.16 58.68 5.12
CA LYS A 22 -12.35 58.26 3.70
C LYS A 22 -12.99 56.85 3.69
N SER A 23 -14.20 56.70 3.14
CA SER A 23 -14.51 56.14 1.80
C SER A 23 -14.15 54.65 1.68
N LEU A 24 -14.95 53.72 1.15
CA LEU A 24 -16.21 53.74 0.41
C LEU A 24 -16.75 52.29 0.42
N ASP A 25 -18.07 52.17 0.47
CA ASP A 25 -18.95 51.03 0.10
C ASP A 25 -18.63 49.59 0.54
N ARG A 26 -19.50 49.08 1.43
CA ARG A 26 -19.78 47.66 1.63
C ARG A 26 -21.09 47.33 0.92
N THR A 27 -21.05 46.40 -0.03
CA THR A 27 -22.23 45.70 -0.52
C THR A 27 -22.20 44.23 -0.07
N GLU A 28 -23.28 43.87 0.62
CA GLU A 28 -23.97 42.58 0.70
C GLU A 28 -23.17 41.31 1.04
N SER A 29 -23.40 40.81 2.27
CA SER A 29 -23.10 39.45 2.67
C SER A 29 -24.25 38.51 2.25
N ASP A 30 -24.02 37.75 1.19
CA ASP A 30 -24.85 36.60 0.82
C ASP A 30 -24.58 35.43 1.77
N VAL A 31 -25.63 34.99 2.46
CA VAL A 31 -25.64 33.81 3.32
C VAL A 31 -25.95 32.59 2.46
N ALA A 32 -24.93 31.78 2.15
CA ALA A 32 -25.11 30.45 1.56
C ALA A 32 -25.15 29.37 2.67
N PRO A 33 -26.02 28.34 2.56
CA PRO A 33 -26.20 27.35 3.61
C PRO A 33 -25.04 26.34 3.61
N ARG A 34 -24.41 26.17 4.77
CA ARG A 34 -23.40 25.13 5.03
C ARG A 34 -24.10 23.76 5.04
N THR A 35 -24.04 23.04 3.92
CA THR A 35 -24.16 21.59 3.91
C THR A 35 -22.96 21.03 4.68
N SER A 36 -23.22 20.55 5.89
CA SER A 36 -22.24 19.84 6.69
C SER A 36 -22.02 18.47 6.06
N GLN A 37 -21.06 18.36 5.15
CA GLN A 37 -20.46 17.08 4.80
C GLN A 37 -19.72 16.59 6.03
N VAL A 38 -20.31 15.62 6.73
CA VAL A 38 -19.60 14.80 7.70
C VAL A 38 -18.56 14.01 6.90
N LYS A 39 -17.34 14.52 6.89
CA LYS A 39 -16.15 13.79 6.43
C LYS A 39 -15.93 12.69 7.45
N VAL A 40 -16.44 11.49 7.17
CA VAL A 40 -16.07 10.29 7.92
C VAL A 40 -14.60 10.06 7.59
N GLU A 41 -13.70 10.43 8.52
CA GLU A 41 -12.31 10.00 8.48
C GLU A 41 -12.30 8.47 8.57
N VAL A 42 -12.09 7.82 7.42
CA VAL A 42 -11.86 6.37 7.32
C VAL A 42 -10.43 6.15 7.79
N SER A 43 -10.24 6.14 9.12
CA SER A 43 -8.94 6.04 9.76
C SER A 43 -8.50 4.58 9.90
N HIS A 44 -7.19 4.37 9.68
CA HIS A 44 -6.33 3.21 9.98
C HIS A 44 -6.01 2.22 8.86
N LEU A 45 -6.77 2.18 7.75
CA LEU A 45 -6.26 1.55 6.52
C LEU A 45 -5.28 2.53 5.84
N PRO A 46 -4.06 2.10 5.47
CA PRO A 46 -2.96 3.03 5.16
C PRO A 46 -3.11 3.83 3.86
N PHE A 47 -4.17 3.60 3.10
CA PHE A 47 -4.43 4.29 1.84
C PHE A 47 -5.91 4.22 1.44
N GLU A 48 -6.40 5.27 0.79
CA GLU A 48 -7.63 5.19 0.01
C GLU A 48 -7.41 4.20 -1.15
N ILE A 49 -8.36 3.31 -1.38
CA ILE A 49 -8.35 2.39 -2.52
C ILE A 49 -9.46 2.84 -3.47
N PRO A 50 -9.17 3.71 -4.46
CA PRO A 50 -10.14 4.12 -5.44
C PRO A 50 -10.82 2.92 -6.10
N GLY A 51 -12.16 2.96 -6.17
CA GLY A 51 -12.96 1.91 -6.80
C GLY A 51 -13.23 0.69 -5.93
N ALA A 52 -12.67 0.59 -4.72
CA ALA A 52 -12.95 -0.52 -3.81
C ALA A 52 -14.43 -0.57 -3.40
N SER A 53 -14.97 -1.79 -3.31
CA SER A 53 -16.28 -2.02 -2.71
C SER A 53 -16.17 -1.84 -1.19
N VAL A 54 -17.04 -1.02 -0.59
CA VAL A 54 -17.00 -0.76 0.85
C VAL A 54 -18.21 -1.40 1.51
N LEU A 55 -17.98 -2.28 2.48
CA LEU A 55 -19.01 -2.92 3.29
C LEU A 55 -18.83 -2.53 4.76
N SER A 56 -19.94 -2.36 5.48
CA SER A 56 -19.93 -2.09 6.92
C SER A 56 -20.72 -3.18 7.64
N ALA A 57 -20.10 -3.79 8.66
CA ALA A 57 -20.63 -4.90 9.44
C ALA A 57 -21.29 -6.01 8.58
N PRO A 58 -20.64 -6.53 7.51
CA PRO A 58 -21.28 -7.51 6.66
C PRO A 58 -21.43 -8.86 7.37
N SER A 59 -22.47 -9.59 6.98
CA SER A 59 -22.53 -11.03 7.21
C SER A 59 -21.50 -11.74 6.32
N ILE A 60 -21.12 -12.98 6.68
CA ILE A 60 -20.25 -13.78 5.81
C ILE A 60 -20.89 -14.07 4.44
N SER A 61 -22.23 -14.17 4.36
CA SER A 61 -22.95 -14.36 3.08
C SER A 61 -22.76 -13.14 2.17
N THR A 62 -23.01 -11.95 2.70
CA THR A 62 -22.84 -10.68 1.98
C THR A 62 -21.40 -10.50 1.50
N LEU A 63 -20.43 -10.85 2.35
CA LEU A 63 -19.02 -10.78 2.00
C LEU A 63 -18.66 -11.78 0.89
N ARG A 64 -19.18 -13.02 0.97
CA ARG A 64 -19.01 -14.04 -0.07
C ARG A 64 -19.63 -13.61 -1.40
N GLU A 65 -20.87 -13.13 -1.39
CA GLU A 65 -21.56 -12.63 -2.59
C GLU A 65 -20.75 -11.52 -3.26
N THR A 66 -20.31 -10.52 -2.48
CA THR A 66 -19.48 -9.42 -3.00
C THR A 66 -18.14 -9.91 -3.53
N ALA A 67 -17.49 -10.85 -2.84
CA ALA A 67 -16.23 -11.46 -3.28
C ALA A 67 -16.39 -12.22 -4.60
N ASN A 68 -17.49 -12.96 -4.77
CA ASN A 68 -17.81 -13.65 -6.01
C ASN A 68 -18.12 -12.66 -7.14
N ASP A 69 -18.84 -11.58 -6.88
CA ASP A 69 -19.13 -10.55 -7.89
C ASP A 69 -17.84 -9.88 -8.39
N VAL A 70 -16.96 -9.46 -7.47
CA VAL A 70 -15.64 -8.90 -7.82
C VAL A 70 -14.81 -9.93 -8.58
N TYR A 71 -14.78 -11.18 -8.11
CA TYR A 71 -14.05 -12.27 -8.76
C TYR A 71 -14.59 -12.57 -10.17
N HIS A 72 -15.89 -12.55 -10.39
CA HIS A 72 -16.46 -12.76 -11.71
C HIS A 72 -16.13 -11.59 -12.63
N GLN A 73 -16.35 -10.34 -12.18
CA GLN A 73 -16.10 -9.14 -12.99
C GLN A 73 -14.62 -9.03 -13.37
N ILE A 74 -13.70 -9.24 -12.43
CA ILE A 74 -12.27 -9.15 -12.70
C ILE A 74 -11.80 -10.20 -13.70
N ASN A 75 -12.41 -11.39 -13.74
CA ASN A 75 -12.05 -12.43 -14.70
C ASN A 75 -12.79 -12.31 -16.04
N SER A 76 -13.97 -11.67 -16.10
CA SER A 76 -14.79 -11.56 -17.32
C SER A 76 -14.59 -10.26 -18.11
N ASP A 77 -14.22 -9.17 -17.45
CA ASP A 77 -14.09 -7.84 -18.05
C ASP A 77 -12.67 -7.29 -17.87
N THR A 78 -11.95 -7.14 -18.98
CA THR A 78 -10.58 -6.62 -18.98
C THR A 78 -10.49 -5.13 -18.66
N SER A 79 -11.61 -4.39 -18.74
CA SER A 79 -11.71 -3.00 -18.32
C SER A 79 -11.98 -2.85 -16.82
N TYR A 80 -12.46 -3.91 -16.16
CA TYR A 80 -12.65 -3.92 -14.72
C TYR A 80 -11.30 -3.99 -14.00
N SER A 81 -11.08 -3.07 -13.06
CA SER A 81 -9.83 -2.89 -12.33
C SER A 81 -9.94 -3.00 -10.82
N ASN A 82 -11.15 -3.06 -10.26
CA ASN A 82 -11.30 -3.22 -8.82
C ASN A 82 -11.02 -4.68 -8.42
N GLN A 83 -10.14 -4.86 -7.45
CA GLN A 83 -9.87 -6.16 -6.83
C GLN A 83 -10.08 -6.10 -5.30
N PHE A 84 -10.58 -5.00 -4.78
CA PHE A 84 -10.55 -4.71 -3.36
C PHE A 84 -11.96 -4.58 -2.77
N ILE A 85 -12.11 -5.19 -1.60
CA ILE A 85 -13.25 -5.01 -0.73
C ILE A 85 -12.72 -4.47 0.60
N ILE A 86 -13.11 -3.25 0.94
CA ILE A 86 -12.87 -2.66 2.26
C ILE A 86 -14.03 -3.05 3.15
N VAL A 87 -13.71 -3.63 4.31
CA VAL A 87 -14.71 -4.04 5.29
C VAL A 87 -14.48 -3.28 6.59
N LEU A 88 -15.53 -2.58 7.03
CA LEU A 88 -15.57 -1.80 8.27
C LEU A 88 -16.43 -2.50 9.31
N ASN A 89 -16.18 -2.25 10.60
CA ASN A 89 -16.95 -2.80 11.72
C ASN A 89 -17.08 -4.33 11.65
N ILE A 90 -15.99 -5.03 11.32
CA ILE A 90 -15.98 -6.48 11.18
C ILE A 90 -16.19 -7.12 12.55
N SER A 91 -17.25 -7.93 12.71
CA SER A 91 -17.46 -8.71 13.93
C SER A 91 -16.32 -9.69 14.18
N ARG A 92 -16.01 -9.97 15.45
CA ARG A 92 -14.96 -10.91 15.82
C ARG A 92 -15.13 -12.29 15.18
N GLN A 93 -16.37 -12.79 15.08
CA GLN A 93 -16.63 -14.08 14.44
C GLN A 93 -16.26 -14.06 12.96
N VAL A 94 -16.54 -12.97 12.24
CA VAL A 94 -16.16 -12.83 10.83
C VAL A 94 -14.65 -12.68 10.70
N GLN A 95 -13.98 -11.91 11.57
CA GLN A 95 -12.52 -11.78 11.57
C GLN A 95 -11.83 -13.15 11.72
N GLU A 96 -12.24 -13.94 12.71
CA GLU A 96 -11.70 -15.29 12.95
C GLU A 96 -11.97 -16.23 11.77
N LEU A 97 -13.12 -16.09 11.11
CA LEU A 97 -13.50 -16.92 9.98
C LEU A 97 -12.70 -16.60 8.70
N ILE A 98 -12.50 -15.32 8.37
CA ILE A 98 -11.73 -14.92 7.18
C ILE A 98 -10.22 -14.99 7.38
N ALA A 99 -9.75 -14.96 8.63
CA ALA A 99 -8.34 -15.13 8.96
C ALA A 99 -7.94 -16.62 9.16
N GLY A 100 -8.90 -17.54 9.27
CA GLY A 100 -8.62 -18.96 9.44
C GLY A 100 -8.12 -19.64 8.15
N ASP A 101 -7.72 -20.92 8.28
CA ASP A 101 -7.22 -21.73 7.15
C ASP A 101 -8.31 -22.14 6.15
N ARG A 102 -9.58 -22.02 6.55
CA ARG A 102 -10.71 -22.27 5.66
C ARG A 102 -10.89 -21.06 4.76
N ASN A 103 -11.26 -21.28 3.51
CA ASN A 103 -11.69 -20.21 2.61
C ASN A 103 -13.21 -20.05 2.70
N PRO A 104 -13.76 -19.14 3.53
CA PRO A 104 -15.20 -18.95 3.65
C PRO A 104 -15.80 -18.18 2.46
N LEU A 105 -14.98 -17.49 1.66
CA LEU A 105 -15.43 -16.68 0.52
C LEU A 105 -15.52 -17.49 -0.77
N GLU A 106 -15.00 -18.72 -0.77
CA GLU A 106 -15.03 -19.66 -1.90
C GLU A 106 -14.34 -19.15 -3.18
N VAL A 107 -13.62 -18.03 -3.06
CA VAL A 107 -12.74 -17.46 -4.09
C VAL A 107 -11.37 -17.17 -3.47
N PRO A 108 -10.26 -17.22 -4.22
CA PRO A 108 -8.94 -16.91 -3.67
C PRO A 108 -8.84 -15.42 -3.28
N TYR A 109 -8.30 -15.13 -2.10
CA TYR A 109 -8.09 -13.77 -1.63
C TYR A 109 -6.78 -13.61 -0.84
N ARG A 110 -6.39 -12.36 -0.59
CA ARG A 110 -5.40 -11.95 0.41
C ARG A 110 -6.03 -10.99 1.40
N LEU A 111 -5.65 -11.14 2.66
CA LEU A 111 -6.20 -10.36 3.76
C LEU A 111 -5.17 -9.37 4.31
N THR A 112 -5.58 -8.12 4.46
CA THR A 112 -5.01 -7.16 5.41
C THR A 112 -6.03 -6.93 6.51
N LEU A 113 -5.69 -7.17 7.78
CA LEU A 113 -6.63 -7.13 8.90
C LEU A 113 -6.13 -6.25 10.04
N ASP A 114 -6.88 -5.18 10.34
CA ASP A 114 -6.72 -4.36 11.53
C ASP A 114 -7.76 -4.82 12.56
N THR A 115 -7.33 -5.74 13.43
CA THR A 115 -8.19 -6.31 14.47
C THR A 115 -8.58 -5.28 15.53
N GLN A 116 -7.73 -4.28 15.78
CA GLN A 116 -7.95 -3.25 16.79
C GLN A 116 -9.09 -2.32 16.38
N HIS A 117 -9.11 -1.91 15.11
CA HIS A 117 -10.13 -1.00 14.58
C HIS A 117 -11.30 -1.73 13.92
N GLN A 118 -11.30 -3.07 13.91
CA GLN A 118 -12.33 -3.90 13.28
C GLN A 118 -12.47 -3.59 11.78
N GLN A 119 -11.35 -3.42 11.10
CA GLN A 119 -11.29 -3.09 9.68
C GLN A 119 -10.42 -4.08 8.92
N GLY A 120 -10.66 -4.22 7.62
CA GLY A 120 -9.84 -5.08 6.78
C GLY A 120 -9.98 -4.75 5.31
N VAL A 121 -8.96 -5.12 4.56
CA VAL A 121 -8.95 -5.10 3.10
C VAL A 121 -8.84 -6.55 2.63
N ILE A 122 -9.82 -6.95 1.84
CA ILE A 122 -9.81 -8.23 1.13
C ILE A 122 -9.47 -7.94 -0.31
N ARG A 123 -8.33 -8.45 -0.77
CA ARG A 123 -7.91 -8.40 -2.16
C ARG A 123 -8.28 -9.71 -2.84
N ILE A 124 -9.17 -9.64 -3.82
CA ILE A 124 -9.63 -10.78 -4.61
C ILE A 124 -8.58 -11.09 -5.67
N MET A 125 -8.12 -12.34 -5.71
CA MET A 125 -7.08 -12.76 -6.65
C MET A 125 -7.73 -13.24 -7.96
N PRO A 126 -7.40 -12.65 -9.12
CA PRO A 126 -7.87 -13.14 -10.41
C PRO A 126 -7.20 -14.48 -10.73
N SER A 127 -7.93 -15.43 -11.33
CA SER A 127 -7.47 -16.81 -11.47
C SER A 127 -6.76 -17.02 -12.80
N GLY A 128 -5.43 -17.02 -12.79
CA GLY A 128 -4.61 -17.40 -13.96
C GLY A 128 -3.32 -16.61 -14.08
N ALA A 129 -3.33 -15.54 -14.87
CA ALA A 129 -2.13 -14.76 -15.17
C ALA A 129 -1.44 -14.18 -13.92
N HIS A 130 -2.20 -13.71 -12.93
CA HIS A 130 -1.66 -13.13 -11.70
C HIS A 130 -0.81 -14.14 -10.93
N GLU A 131 -1.42 -15.25 -10.50
CA GLU A 131 -0.71 -16.30 -9.75
C GLU A 131 0.46 -16.86 -10.56
N ARG A 132 0.33 -16.95 -11.88
CA ARG A 132 1.39 -17.43 -12.76
C ARG A 132 2.59 -16.50 -12.81
N VAL A 133 2.42 -15.19 -12.77
CA VAL A 133 3.55 -14.23 -12.75
C VAL A 133 4.33 -14.39 -11.47
N THR A 134 3.67 -14.28 -10.31
CA THR A 134 4.30 -14.44 -9.00
C THR A 134 5.01 -15.79 -8.92
N ARG A 135 4.31 -16.89 -9.23
CA ARG A 135 4.87 -18.24 -9.17
C ARG A 135 6.04 -18.44 -10.13
N SER A 136 5.96 -17.92 -11.35
CA SER A 136 7.04 -18.09 -12.33
C SER A 136 8.29 -17.33 -11.91
N PHE A 137 8.13 -16.09 -11.40
CA PHE A 137 9.23 -15.32 -10.88
C PHE A 137 9.89 -15.99 -9.66
N SER A 138 9.09 -16.48 -8.71
CA SER A 138 9.60 -17.15 -7.51
C SER A 138 10.31 -18.46 -7.81
N ASN A 139 9.79 -19.27 -8.75
CA ASN A 139 10.50 -20.45 -9.23
C ASN A 139 11.84 -20.09 -9.89
N LYS A 140 11.88 -18.97 -10.63
CA LYS A 140 13.10 -18.49 -11.27
C LYS A 140 14.10 -17.96 -10.25
N LEU A 141 13.64 -17.29 -9.19
CA LEU A 141 14.46 -16.89 -8.04
C LEU A 141 15.11 -18.11 -7.40
N VAL A 142 14.32 -19.12 -7.03
CA VAL A 142 14.80 -20.39 -6.46
C VAL A 142 15.84 -21.05 -7.36
N ALA A 143 15.58 -21.15 -8.67
CA ALA A 143 16.53 -21.71 -9.63
C ALA A 143 17.86 -20.93 -9.66
N LYS A 144 17.83 -19.61 -9.53
CA LYS A 144 19.04 -18.78 -9.47
C LYS A 144 19.80 -18.97 -8.16
N LEU A 145 19.11 -19.05 -7.02
CA LEU A 145 19.72 -19.35 -5.72
C LEU A 145 20.42 -20.71 -5.74
N LEU A 146 19.75 -21.75 -6.24
CA LEU A 146 20.32 -23.10 -6.42
C LEU A 146 21.56 -23.09 -7.32
N ASN A 147 21.54 -22.35 -8.43
CA ASN A 147 22.68 -22.22 -9.34
C ASN A 147 23.90 -21.52 -8.70
N MET A 148 23.67 -20.69 -7.68
CA MET A 148 24.73 -20.09 -6.87
C MET A 148 25.25 -21.02 -5.78
N GLY A 149 24.62 -22.19 -5.58
CA GLY A 149 24.97 -23.16 -4.55
C GLY A 149 24.34 -22.88 -3.19
N ILE A 150 23.27 -22.06 -3.14
CA ILE A 150 22.50 -21.84 -1.91
C ILE A 150 21.65 -23.08 -1.64
N ASP A 151 21.73 -23.60 -0.42
CA ASP A 151 20.94 -24.75 0.00
C ASP A 151 19.47 -24.31 0.20
N PRO A 152 18.46 -25.10 -0.24
CA PRO A 152 17.07 -24.88 0.14
C PRO A 152 16.82 -24.75 1.65
N ASP A 153 17.68 -25.32 2.49
CA ASP A 153 17.58 -25.19 3.95
C ASP A 153 18.07 -23.81 4.45
N ASP A 154 18.73 -23.01 3.61
CA ASP A 154 19.21 -21.66 3.94
C ASP A 154 18.14 -20.56 3.74
N TYR A 155 16.93 -20.91 3.29
CA TYR A 155 15.81 -19.97 3.16
C TYR A 155 14.45 -20.67 3.14
N THR A 156 13.38 -19.91 3.38
CA THR A 156 12.00 -20.37 3.23
C THR A 156 11.27 -19.45 2.27
N MET A 157 10.57 -20.05 1.30
CA MET A 157 9.52 -19.36 0.52
C MET A 157 8.21 -19.48 1.30
N ASN A 158 7.64 -18.35 1.73
CA ASN A 158 6.55 -18.36 2.71
C ASN A 158 5.15 -18.34 2.08
N THR A 159 5.04 -18.14 0.78
CA THR A 159 3.77 -18.05 0.04
C THR A 159 2.83 -17.00 0.67
N ALA A 160 1.54 -17.33 0.84
CA ALA A 160 0.53 -16.47 1.45
C ALA A 160 0.61 -16.43 2.99
N THR A 161 1.82 -16.47 3.57
CA THR A 161 2.00 -16.35 5.02
C THR A 161 1.53 -14.99 5.51
N ARG A 162 0.78 -14.99 6.61
CA ARG A 162 0.33 -13.78 7.29
C ARG A 162 1.39 -13.27 8.26
N TYR A 163 1.74 -12.00 8.12
CA TYR A 163 2.68 -11.31 9.00
C TYR A 163 1.93 -10.38 9.95
N HIS A 164 2.24 -10.51 11.24
CA HIS A 164 1.70 -9.67 12.30
C HIS A 164 2.58 -8.44 12.48
N GLY A 165 2.09 -7.28 12.09
CA GLY A 165 2.85 -6.03 12.23
C GLY A 165 2.27 -5.04 13.21
N ARG A 166 2.88 -3.86 13.23
CA ARG A 166 2.63 -2.81 14.23
C ARG A 166 1.19 -2.28 14.19
N THR A 167 0.61 -2.16 12.99
CA THR A 167 -0.72 -1.57 12.79
C THR A 167 -1.76 -2.59 12.35
N CYS A 168 -1.39 -3.53 11.48
CA CYS A 168 -2.29 -4.58 11.03
C CYS A 168 -1.53 -5.83 10.56
N ASP A 169 -2.27 -6.92 10.41
CA ASP A 169 -1.78 -8.15 9.80
C ASP A 169 -1.92 -8.07 8.27
N LYS A 170 -0.99 -8.67 7.51
CA LYS A 170 -1.12 -8.78 6.04
C LYS A 170 -0.49 -10.06 5.51
N GLU A 171 -1.07 -10.58 4.44
CA GLU A 171 -0.54 -11.68 3.63
C GLU A 171 0.15 -11.14 2.39
N ALA A 172 1.35 -11.64 2.10
CA ALA A 172 2.04 -11.41 0.84
C ALA A 172 1.47 -12.30 -0.28
N ASP A 173 1.74 -11.96 -1.55
CA ASP A 173 1.59 -12.94 -2.63
C ASP A 173 2.66 -14.03 -2.56
N GLU A 174 3.90 -13.63 -2.29
CA GLU A 174 5.02 -14.51 -1.99
C GLU A 174 6.11 -13.74 -1.24
N SER A 175 6.92 -14.43 -0.46
CA SER A 175 8.04 -13.82 0.24
C SER A 175 9.16 -14.82 0.53
N LEU A 176 10.36 -14.31 0.73
CA LEU A 176 11.52 -15.11 1.09
C LEU A 176 12.06 -14.66 2.45
N THR A 177 12.22 -15.62 3.36
CA THR A 177 12.90 -15.45 4.64
C THR A 177 14.19 -16.27 4.62
N PRO A 178 15.38 -15.65 4.66
CA PRO A 178 16.63 -16.38 4.80
C PRO A 178 16.67 -17.05 6.18
N SER A 179 17.24 -18.24 6.24
CA SER A 179 17.54 -18.91 7.49
C SER A 179 18.56 -18.06 8.26
N GLY A 180 18.11 -17.44 9.35
CA GLY A 180 18.92 -16.60 10.23
C GLY A 180 19.50 -17.36 11.41
N ASN A 181 20.32 -16.67 12.21
CA ASN A 181 20.70 -17.17 13.54
C ASN A 181 19.42 -17.26 14.40
N PRO A 182 19.23 -18.32 15.21
CA PRO A 182 18.04 -18.51 16.05
C PRO A 182 17.77 -17.40 17.09
N SER A 183 18.68 -16.42 17.23
CA SER A 183 18.54 -15.27 18.12
C SER A 183 17.71 -14.13 17.55
N ASP A 184 17.46 -14.15 16.24
CA ASP A 184 16.60 -13.17 15.60
C ASP A 184 15.17 -13.72 15.66
N ASP A 185 14.38 -13.27 16.64
CA ASP A 185 12.92 -13.47 16.72
C ASP A 185 12.16 -12.84 15.51
N ASP A 186 12.87 -12.55 14.42
CA ASP A 186 12.41 -11.78 13.28
C ASP A 186 11.80 -12.68 12.22
N ASN A 187 10.55 -13.08 12.49
CA ASN A 187 9.66 -13.78 11.55
C ASN A 187 9.33 -12.98 10.26
N TRP A 188 9.96 -11.82 10.02
CA TRP A 188 9.73 -11.01 8.82
C TRP A 188 10.61 -11.47 7.65
N PRO A 189 10.08 -11.48 6.42
CA PRO A 189 10.84 -11.85 5.24
C PRO A 189 11.82 -10.74 4.88
N SER A 190 12.92 -11.09 4.21
CA SER A 190 13.84 -10.09 3.65
C SER A 190 13.33 -9.53 2.32
N LEU A 191 12.61 -10.36 1.56
CA LEU A 191 12.09 -10.04 0.24
C LEU A 191 10.59 -10.35 0.20
N VAL A 192 9.80 -9.38 -0.26
CA VAL A 192 8.38 -9.54 -0.55
C VAL A 192 8.13 -9.34 -2.04
N ILE A 193 7.26 -10.18 -2.62
CA ILE A 193 6.77 -10.05 -3.99
C ILE A 193 5.26 -9.84 -3.91
N GLU A 194 4.78 -8.79 -4.54
CA GLU A 194 3.35 -8.52 -4.71
C GLU A 194 3.04 -8.40 -6.19
N THR A 195 1.86 -8.84 -6.59
CA THR A 195 1.35 -8.65 -7.94
C THR A 195 0.01 -7.92 -7.86
N GLY A 196 -0.10 -6.78 -8.53
CA GLY A 196 -1.27 -5.93 -8.57
C GLY A 196 -1.88 -5.90 -9.96
N LEU A 197 -3.21 -5.83 -10.05
CA LEU A 197 -3.93 -5.72 -11.32
C LEU A 197 -4.52 -4.34 -11.50
N SER A 198 -4.09 -3.63 -12.56
CA SER A 198 -4.59 -2.29 -12.91
C SER A 198 -4.61 -1.30 -11.72
N GLU A 199 -3.66 -1.48 -10.79
CA GLU A 199 -3.49 -0.63 -9.62
C GLU A 199 -2.80 0.68 -10.02
N SER A 200 -3.16 1.76 -9.33
CA SER A 200 -2.45 3.02 -9.48
C SER A 200 -1.02 2.91 -8.93
N GLU A 201 -0.09 3.70 -9.45
CA GLU A 201 1.25 3.81 -8.87
C GLU A 201 1.22 4.20 -7.38
N ALA A 202 0.25 5.03 -6.99
CA ALA A 202 0.10 5.43 -5.59
C ALA A 202 -0.21 4.22 -4.69
N GLN A 203 -1.07 3.30 -5.13
CA GLN A 203 -1.37 2.07 -4.39
C GLN A 203 -0.15 1.16 -4.30
N LEU A 204 0.55 0.92 -5.41
CA LEU A 204 1.78 0.12 -5.42
C LEU A 204 2.84 0.68 -4.45
N ARG A 205 3.04 2.00 -4.47
CA ARG A 205 3.96 2.67 -3.53
C ARG A 205 3.49 2.52 -2.09
N ALA A 206 2.19 2.61 -1.83
CA ALA A 206 1.61 2.41 -0.51
C ALA A 206 1.82 0.97 -0.01
N ASP A 207 1.68 -0.03 -0.88
CA ASP A 207 1.96 -1.43 -0.54
C ASP A 207 3.43 -1.66 -0.19
N ALA A 208 4.37 -1.12 -0.97
CA ALA A 208 5.79 -1.20 -0.62
C ALA A 208 6.09 -0.48 0.71
N TYR A 209 5.56 0.73 0.90
CA TYR A 209 5.72 1.48 2.14
C TYR A 209 5.13 0.75 3.35
N TRP A 210 3.99 0.07 3.17
CA TRP A 210 3.37 -0.75 4.19
C TRP A 210 4.33 -1.83 4.67
N TRP A 211 4.92 -2.61 3.75
CA TRP A 211 5.84 -3.68 4.10
C TRP A 211 7.06 -3.17 4.87
N PHE A 212 7.61 -2.02 4.49
CA PHE A 212 8.72 -1.42 5.25
C PHE A 212 8.29 -0.92 6.63
N SER A 213 7.27 -0.08 6.70
CA SER A 213 6.88 0.59 7.96
C SER A 213 6.25 -0.39 8.96
N ASN A 214 5.39 -1.29 8.51
CA ASN A 214 4.67 -2.21 9.38
C ASN A 214 5.56 -3.34 9.92
N SER A 215 6.64 -3.66 9.20
CA SER A 215 7.68 -4.61 9.65
C SER A 215 8.75 -4.00 10.53
N ASP A 216 8.65 -2.71 10.88
CA ASP A 216 9.75 -1.98 11.54
C ASP A 216 11.05 -1.97 10.72
N TYR A 217 10.91 -1.88 9.41
CA TYR A 217 12.02 -1.89 8.44
C TYR A 217 12.85 -3.17 8.45
N LYS A 218 12.25 -4.30 8.86
CA LYS A 218 12.86 -5.64 8.80
C LYS A 218 12.76 -6.26 7.41
N VAL A 219 11.80 -5.83 6.59
CA VAL A 219 11.76 -6.17 5.16
C VAL A 219 12.81 -5.33 4.43
N ASN A 220 13.73 -5.98 3.71
CA ASN A 220 14.81 -5.28 2.99
C ASN A 220 14.39 -4.85 1.59
N MET A 221 13.51 -5.63 0.95
CA MET A 221 13.18 -5.48 -0.45
C MET A 221 11.71 -5.82 -0.73
N VAL A 222 11.07 -5.02 -1.58
CA VAL A 222 9.73 -5.27 -2.12
C VAL A 222 9.78 -5.18 -3.64
N ILE A 223 9.31 -6.22 -4.31
CA ILE A 223 9.14 -6.28 -5.77
C ILE A 223 7.65 -6.26 -6.06
N LEU A 224 7.23 -5.29 -6.88
CA LEU A 224 5.85 -5.14 -7.29
C LEU A 224 5.74 -5.43 -8.79
N PHE A 225 4.88 -6.38 -9.15
CA PHE A 225 4.44 -6.62 -10.51
C PHE A 225 3.11 -5.92 -10.73
N HIS A 226 3.08 -4.91 -11.58
CA HIS A 226 1.85 -4.26 -11.99
C HIS A 226 1.41 -4.79 -13.35
N VAL A 227 0.31 -5.54 -13.36
CA VAL A 227 -0.29 -6.08 -14.58
C VAL A 227 -1.38 -5.13 -15.06
N GLN A 228 -1.15 -4.48 -16.19
CA GLN A 228 -2.14 -3.67 -16.89
C GLN A 228 -2.74 -4.49 -18.03
N ARG A 229 -4.08 -4.53 -18.13
CA ARG A 229 -4.80 -5.31 -19.17
C ARG A 229 -5.37 -4.48 -20.30
N SER A 230 -5.56 -3.18 -20.09
CA SER A 230 -6.22 -2.25 -21.01
C SER A 230 -5.52 -0.87 -20.94
N PRO A 231 -5.42 -0.12 -22.05
CA PRO A 231 -5.82 -0.49 -23.42
C PRO A 231 -4.88 -1.53 -24.05
N GLU A 232 -3.65 -1.61 -23.55
CA GLU A 232 -2.64 -2.58 -23.99
C GLU A 232 -2.11 -3.35 -22.79
N ARG A 233 -1.89 -4.64 -23.00
CA ARG A 233 -1.31 -5.52 -21.99
C ARG A 233 0.16 -5.18 -21.76
N ARG A 234 0.52 -4.91 -20.51
CA ARG A 234 1.91 -4.71 -20.09
C ARG A 234 2.09 -5.13 -18.65
N VAL A 235 3.30 -5.54 -18.30
CA VAL A 235 3.72 -5.76 -16.91
C VAL A 235 4.81 -4.77 -16.59
N THR A 236 4.58 -3.97 -15.56
CA THR A 236 5.59 -3.07 -15.00
C THR A 236 6.15 -3.67 -13.72
N ILE A 237 7.47 -3.85 -13.63
CA ILE A 237 8.12 -4.28 -12.40
C ILE A 237 8.73 -3.06 -11.72
N LYS A 238 8.36 -2.85 -10.45
CA LYS A 238 8.97 -1.84 -9.58
C LYS A 238 9.70 -2.53 -8.44
N HIS A 239 10.95 -2.14 -8.23
CA HIS A 239 11.78 -2.65 -7.15
C HIS A 239 12.08 -1.53 -6.14
N TYR A 240 11.74 -1.79 -4.88
CA TYR A 240 12.03 -0.93 -3.75
C TYR A 240 12.97 -1.66 -2.78
N SER A 241 14.08 -1.04 -2.43
CA SER A 241 15.03 -1.56 -1.45
C SER A 241 15.30 -0.53 -0.37
N LEU A 242 15.43 -0.98 0.88
CA LEU A 242 16.02 -0.17 1.94
C LEU A 242 17.50 -0.01 1.65
N ARG A 243 17.94 1.23 1.43
CA ARG A 243 19.37 1.55 1.37
C ARG A 243 19.75 2.42 2.56
N PRO A 244 20.81 2.08 3.31
CA PRO A 244 21.40 3.01 4.24
C PRO A 244 21.94 4.21 3.46
N THR A 245 21.25 5.36 3.52
CA THR A 245 21.80 6.61 2.97
C THR A 245 22.35 7.47 4.09
N THR A 246 23.62 7.85 4.01
CA THR A 246 24.16 9.02 4.71
C THR A 246 23.48 10.27 4.14
N PRO A 247 22.71 11.05 4.91
CA PRO A 247 21.92 12.12 4.34
C PRO A 247 22.78 13.33 3.96
N ARG A 248 22.80 13.70 2.67
CA ARG A 248 22.97 15.11 2.29
C ARG A 248 21.60 15.77 2.32
N ILE A 249 21.32 16.50 3.39
CA ILE A 249 20.04 17.19 3.63
C ILE A 249 19.98 18.45 2.75
N THR A 250 18.99 18.54 1.86
CA THR A 250 18.57 19.81 1.24
C THR A 250 17.37 20.37 2.01
N ARG A 251 17.22 21.71 2.06
CA ARG A 251 16.22 22.39 2.91
C ARG A 251 14.77 21.94 2.69
N GLY A 252 14.42 21.44 1.50
CA GLY A 252 13.08 20.90 1.22
C GLY A 252 12.76 19.62 2.02
N LEU A 253 13.76 18.79 2.30
CA LEU A 253 13.61 17.51 3.00
C LEU A 253 13.42 17.66 4.51
N GLN A 254 13.77 18.83 5.06
CA GLN A 254 13.58 19.13 6.49
C GLN A 254 12.10 19.24 6.84
N ALA A 255 11.29 19.80 5.93
CA ALA A 255 9.85 19.93 6.12
C ALA A 255 9.09 18.59 6.08
N GLU A 256 9.60 17.60 5.33
CA GLU A 256 8.99 16.28 5.16
C GLU A 256 9.34 15.34 6.32
N ALA A 257 10.60 15.37 6.77
CA ALA A 257 11.04 14.68 7.99
C ALA A 257 10.34 15.23 9.24
N GLN A 258 10.11 16.55 9.31
CA GLN A 258 9.51 17.19 10.48
C GLN A 258 7.99 16.99 10.58
N ARG A 259 7.30 16.64 9.48
CA ARG A 259 5.90 16.17 9.56
C ARG A 259 5.76 14.75 10.08
N THR A 260 6.82 13.95 9.99
CA THR A 260 6.82 12.53 10.38
C THR A 260 7.36 12.30 11.80
N LEU A 261 8.08 13.28 12.37
CA LEU A 261 8.81 13.14 13.64
C LEU A 261 8.26 14.07 14.72
N LEU A 262 7.15 13.66 15.34
CA LEU A 262 6.77 14.10 16.68
C LEU A 262 6.74 12.91 17.65
N SER A 263 7.79 12.09 17.65
CA SER A 263 8.14 11.18 18.76
C SER A 263 9.28 10.27 18.32
N GLN A 264 10.51 10.65 18.66
CA GLN A 264 11.54 9.79 19.27
C GLN A 264 12.94 10.28 18.91
N THR A 265 13.72 10.44 19.97
CA THR A 265 15.13 10.78 19.99
C THR A 265 15.96 9.55 19.66
N ASP A 266 16.32 9.41 18.39
CA ASP A 266 17.60 8.85 17.97
C ASP A 266 17.83 9.25 16.51
N SER A 267 19.09 9.46 16.15
CA SER A 267 19.50 10.06 14.86
C SER A 267 18.75 9.43 13.67
N PRO A 268 18.12 10.21 12.76
CA PRO A 268 17.26 9.64 11.75
C PRO A 268 18.11 8.96 10.67
N ILE A 269 18.18 7.63 10.71
CA ILE A 269 18.40 6.86 9.48
C ILE A 269 17.18 7.16 8.61
N VAL A 270 17.34 8.10 7.67
CA VAL A 270 16.33 8.31 6.62
C VAL A 270 16.42 7.10 5.71
N LEU A 271 15.61 6.09 6.00
CA LEU A 271 15.39 4.92 5.16
C LEU A 271 14.68 5.39 3.89
N ARG A 272 15.48 5.72 2.88
CA ARG A 272 14.96 5.98 1.55
C ARG A 272 14.57 4.65 0.93
N HIS A 273 13.28 4.43 0.71
CA HIS A 273 12.83 3.52 -0.34
C HIS A 273 12.80 4.34 -1.63
N SER A 274 13.61 3.98 -2.61
CA SER A 274 13.56 4.59 -3.94
C SER A 274 13.22 3.48 -4.92
N ALA A 275 12.28 3.73 -5.84
CA ALA A 275 12.12 2.86 -6.99
C ALA A 275 13.44 2.94 -7.76
N VAL A 276 14.24 1.87 -7.71
CA VAL A 276 15.61 1.93 -8.24
C VAL A 276 15.59 1.92 -9.76
N ASN A 277 14.64 1.19 -10.36
CA ASN A 277 14.38 1.09 -11.80
C ASN A 277 12.93 0.67 -12.04
N GLU A 278 12.37 1.07 -13.19
CA GLU A 278 11.08 0.59 -13.71
C GLU A 278 11.34 -0.25 -14.97
N ILE A 279 10.96 -1.51 -14.92
CA ILE A 279 11.08 -2.44 -16.05
C ILE A 279 9.70 -2.61 -16.67
N VAL A 280 9.60 -2.45 -17.98
CA VAL A 280 8.34 -2.57 -18.71
C VAL A 280 8.42 -3.77 -19.64
N ILE A 281 7.46 -4.67 -19.53
CA ILE A 281 7.38 -5.91 -20.29
C ILE A 281 6.12 -5.85 -21.12
N THR A 282 6.26 -6.07 -22.42
CA THR A 282 5.16 -6.22 -23.38
C THR A 282 5.23 -7.62 -24.01
N SER A 283 4.32 -7.92 -24.95
CA SER A 283 4.36 -9.18 -25.69
C SER A 283 5.60 -9.34 -26.57
N SER A 284 6.30 -8.25 -26.90
CA SER A 284 7.41 -8.23 -27.86
C SER A 284 8.73 -7.75 -27.29
N ASP A 285 8.73 -7.03 -26.17
CA ASP A 285 9.94 -6.39 -25.65
C ASP A 285 9.98 -6.33 -24.12
N VAL A 286 11.20 -6.20 -23.58
CA VAL A 286 11.49 -6.00 -22.16
C VAL A 286 12.45 -4.84 -21.99
N GLU A 287 11.89 -3.68 -21.68
CA GLU A 287 12.61 -2.42 -21.54
C GLU A 287 13.24 -2.29 -20.16
N ASN A 288 14.43 -1.67 -20.09
CA ASN A 288 15.18 -1.38 -18.85
C ASN A 288 15.63 -2.60 -18.03
N ALA A 289 15.68 -3.78 -18.64
CA ALA A 289 16.32 -4.96 -18.06
C ALA A 289 17.85 -4.79 -17.96
N PRO A 290 18.54 -5.54 -17.07
CA PRO A 290 18.03 -6.59 -16.17
C PRO A 290 17.43 -6.05 -14.87
N LEU A 291 16.67 -6.90 -14.16
CA LEU A 291 16.37 -6.69 -12.74
C LEU A 291 17.52 -7.27 -11.90
N GLU A 292 18.16 -6.43 -11.11
CA GLU A 292 19.25 -6.83 -10.20
C GLU A 292 18.77 -6.78 -8.76
N LEU A 293 18.81 -7.92 -8.07
CA LEU A 293 18.56 -8.00 -6.64
C LEU A 293 19.88 -8.12 -5.88
N ASP A 294 20.08 -7.26 -4.89
CA ASP A 294 21.26 -7.29 -4.03
C ASP A 294 21.25 -8.54 -3.14
N PHE A 295 22.32 -9.35 -3.21
CA PHE A 295 22.39 -10.61 -2.47
C PHE A 295 22.36 -10.39 -0.96
N GLU A 296 23.05 -9.36 -0.45
CA GLU A 296 23.10 -9.09 0.99
C GLU A 296 21.72 -8.71 1.52
N SER A 297 20.96 -7.96 0.72
CA SER A 297 19.60 -7.56 1.03
C SER A 297 18.64 -8.76 1.03
N VAL A 298 18.74 -9.65 0.03
CA VAL A 298 17.88 -10.84 -0.07
C VAL A 298 18.26 -11.90 0.95
N MET A 299 19.54 -12.22 1.15
CA MET A 299 19.99 -13.32 2.03
C MET A 299 20.36 -12.87 3.45
N ARG A 300 20.31 -11.57 3.76
CA ARG A 300 20.72 -10.97 5.05
C ARG A 300 22.15 -11.33 5.48
N ARG A 301 23.00 -11.73 4.53
CA ARG A 301 24.41 -12.04 4.76
C ARG A 301 25.24 -11.73 3.52
N ARG A 302 26.54 -11.54 3.73
CA ARG A 302 27.47 -11.37 2.61
C ARG A 302 27.59 -12.65 1.78
N PRO A 303 27.89 -12.53 0.48
CA PRO A 303 28.33 -13.65 -0.33
C PRO A 303 29.52 -14.36 0.34
N ALA A 304 29.45 -15.69 0.45
CA ALA A 304 30.50 -16.50 1.03
C ALA A 304 31.74 -16.47 0.12
N PRO A 305 32.95 -16.26 0.68
CA PRO A 305 34.18 -16.25 -0.12
C PRO A 305 34.38 -17.56 -0.89
N ASN A 306 34.91 -17.47 -2.11
CA ASN A 306 35.20 -18.62 -2.98
C ASN A 306 33.96 -19.45 -3.39
N THR A 307 32.76 -18.86 -3.31
CA THR A 307 31.52 -19.48 -3.83
C THR A 307 31.05 -18.79 -5.12
N ARG A 308 29.89 -19.21 -5.65
CA ARG A 308 29.25 -18.56 -6.80
C ARG A 308 28.23 -17.48 -6.39
N GLU A 309 28.08 -17.24 -5.10
CA GLU A 309 27.14 -16.26 -4.55
C GLU A 309 27.45 -14.85 -5.03
N ARG A 310 26.42 -14.14 -5.49
CA ARG A 310 26.48 -12.80 -6.06
C ARG A 310 25.08 -12.22 -6.16
N ASN A 311 24.98 -10.96 -6.56
CA ASN A 311 23.69 -10.34 -6.88
C ASN A 311 22.90 -11.17 -7.89
N ILE A 312 21.59 -11.21 -7.68
CA ILE A 312 20.67 -12.07 -8.43
C ILE A 312 20.17 -11.27 -9.63
N THR A 313 20.72 -11.57 -10.79
CA THR A 313 20.34 -10.96 -12.06
C THR A 313 19.21 -11.71 -12.74
N PHE A 314 18.09 -11.05 -13.03
CA PHE A 314 17.06 -11.54 -13.95
C PHE A 314 17.20 -10.82 -15.29
N THR A 315 17.54 -11.58 -16.33
CA THR A 315 17.71 -11.05 -17.68
C THR A 315 16.37 -10.67 -18.32
N ALA A 316 16.40 -9.95 -19.44
CA ALA A 316 15.21 -9.71 -20.25
C ALA A 316 14.47 -11.02 -20.61
N GLU A 317 15.21 -12.07 -20.98
CA GLU A 317 14.65 -13.38 -21.29
C GLU A 317 13.97 -14.03 -20.07
N ASP A 318 14.60 -13.94 -18.89
CA ASP A 318 14.02 -14.45 -17.65
C ASP A 318 12.68 -13.77 -17.34
N LEU A 319 12.64 -12.44 -17.45
CA LEU A 319 11.48 -11.62 -17.14
C LEU A 319 10.35 -11.83 -18.16
N ALA A 320 10.67 -11.88 -19.46
CA ALA A 320 9.71 -12.25 -20.51
C ALA A 320 9.10 -13.62 -20.25
N ALA A 321 9.92 -14.61 -19.88
CA ALA A 321 9.45 -15.96 -19.58
C ALA A 321 8.53 -15.99 -18.35
N CYS A 322 8.84 -15.22 -17.30
CA CYS A 322 7.99 -15.13 -16.10
C CYS A 322 6.63 -14.49 -16.40
N CYS A 323 6.60 -13.48 -17.28
CA CYS A 323 5.39 -12.72 -17.59
C CYS A 323 4.59 -13.25 -18.77
N ARG A 324 5.07 -14.29 -19.49
CA ARG A 324 4.47 -14.78 -20.74
C ARG A 324 2.97 -15.03 -20.67
N HIS A 325 2.47 -15.53 -19.54
CA HIS A 325 1.07 -15.91 -19.39
C HIS A 325 0.12 -14.70 -19.37
N VAL A 326 0.61 -13.52 -18.97
CA VAL A 326 -0.16 -12.27 -19.02
C VAL A 326 -0.58 -11.94 -20.45
N PHE A 327 0.24 -12.29 -21.44
CA PHE A 327 0.01 -11.96 -22.85
C PHE A 327 -0.72 -13.04 -23.64
N LEU A 328 -0.94 -14.22 -23.06
CA LEU A 328 -1.58 -15.37 -23.72
C LEU A 328 -3.09 -15.50 -23.42
N GLU A 329 -3.57 -14.95 -22.31
CA GLU A 329 -4.97 -15.04 -21.91
C GLU A 329 -5.84 -14.04 -22.71
N ALA A 330 -6.13 -14.31 -23.98
CA ALA A 330 -7.11 -13.52 -24.76
C ALA A 330 -8.54 -13.93 -24.43
#